data_AF-A0A2D6HNC9-F1
#
_entry.id   AF-A0A2D6HNC9-F1
#
_cell.length_a   1.000
_cell.length_b   1.000
_cell.length_c   1.000
_cell.angle_alpha   90.00
_cell.angle_beta   90.00
_cell.angle_gamma   90.00
#
_symmetry.space_group_name_H-M   'P 1'
#
loop_
_entity.id
_entity.type
_entity.pdbx_description
1 polymer ?
#
loop_
_entity_poly.entity_id
_entity_poly.type
_entity_poly.pdbx_seq_one_letter_code
_entity_poly.pdbx_strand_id
1 'polypeptide(L)'
;MPLIGLIFAAILTKQRKYIILGITWAFLYFGVSYTQQQKAISEVLKLSEKRNVEVLYIEAKPSLANIFIWKIITTTEDKYYVDAVKIGPGKSIVWEGENINKLSIERDLPWLKEGSQQRKDIERFRWFSNGYIALDRNNPYQITDIRYSFLPQKINPLWGIELKPEADKDAHAKFYNARHNREGAVKTLWGMLLE
;
A
#
# COMPACT_ATOMS: atom_id res chain seq x y z
N MET A 1 18.89 8.58 -4.67
CA MET A 1 20.22 8.60 -5.34
C MET A 1 20.95 9.93 -5.14
N PRO A 2 20.37 11.12 -5.42
CA PRO A 2 21.11 12.40 -5.30
C PRO A 2 21.62 12.68 -3.88
N LEU A 3 20.80 12.42 -2.87
CA LEU A 3 21.19 12.64 -1.47
C LEU A 3 22.40 11.80 -1.05
N ILE A 4 22.43 10.51 -1.42
CA ILE A 4 23.56 9.61 -1.12
C ILE A 4 24.84 10.12 -1.80
N GLY A 5 24.75 10.52 -3.07
CA GLY A 5 25.87 11.10 -3.79
C GLY A 5 26.40 12.39 -3.13
N LEU A 6 25.50 13.26 -2.66
CA LEU A 6 25.87 14.49 -1.94
C LEU A 6 26.50 14.20 -0.58
N ILE A 7 26.06 13.16 0.12
CA ILE A 7 26.69 12.69 1.37
C ILE A 7 28.11 12.21 1.10
N PHE A 8 28.32 11.34 0.09
CA PHE A 8 29.66 10.89 -0.27
C PHE A 8 30.57 12.04 -0.71
N ALA A 9 30.06 12.97 -1.53
CA ALA A 9 30.81 14.16 -1.91
C ALA A 9 31.17 15.01 -0.68
N ALA A 10 30.26 15.21 0.27
CA ALA A 10 30.55 15.92 1.51
C ALA A 10 31.67 15.24 2.32
N ILE A 11 31.66 13.90 2.41
CA ILE A 11 32.70 13.14 3.13
C ILE A 11 34.06 13.25 2.42
N LEU A 12 34.08 13.05 1.10
CA LEU A 12 35.32 13.01 0.32
C LEU A 12 35.96 14.40 0.19
N THR A 13 35.16 15.42 -0.09
CA THR A 13 35.70 16.78 -0.31
C THR A 13 35.76 17.60 0.98
N LYS A 14 35.07 17.19 2.05
CA LYS A 14 34.92 17.93 3.32
C LYS A 14 34.37 19.36 3.16
N GLN A 15 33.55 19.60 2.13
CA GLN A 15 33.01 20.94 1.85
C GLN A 15 31.56 21.06 2.31
N ARG A 16 31.26 22.12 3.08
CA ARG A 16 29.91 22.41 3.60
C ARG A 16 28.85 22.56 2.51
N LYS A 17 29.24 22.99 1.30
CA LYS A 17 28.31 23.19 0.18
C LYS A 17 27.52 21.91 -0.16
N TYR A 18 28.13 20.73 -0.08
CA TYR A 18 27.45 19.47 -0.38
C TYR A 18 26.44 19.07 0.70
N ILE A 19 26.71 19.45 1.96
CA ILE A 19 25.74 19.29 3.06
C ILE A 19 24.52 20.19 2.81
N ILE A 20 24.75 21.46 2.48
CA ILE A 20 23.66 22.42 2.18
C ILE A 20 22.83 21.91 1.00
N LEU A 21 23.48 21.52 -0.10
CA LEU A 21 22.78 20.94 -1.26
C LEU A 21 21.98 19.69 -0.90
N GLY A 22 22.50 18.82 -0.04
CA GLY A 22 21.80 17.62 0.41
C GLY A 22 20.54 17.95 1.22
N ILE A 23 20.66 18.88 2.16
CA ILE A 23 19.52 19.36 2.97
C ILE A 23 18.49 20.04 2.07
N THR A 24 18.90 20.95 1.20
CA THR A 24 18.03 21.62 0.23
C THR A 24 17.31 20.61 -0.65
N TRP A 25 18.02 19.60 -1.16
CA TRP A 25 17.42 18.53 -1.95
C TRP A 25 16.37 17.74 -1.17
N ALA A 26 16.64 17.38 0.09
CA ALA A 26 15.68 16.67 0.93
C ALA A 26 14.40 17.48 1.15
N PHE A 27 14.52 18.76 1.51
CA PHE A 27 13.37 19.65 1.68
C PHE A 27 12.56 19.81 0.39
N LEU A 28 13.22 20.02 -0.75
CA LEU A 28 12.55 20.12 -2.05
C LEU A 28 11.80 18.83 -2.39
N TYR A 29 12.46 17.67 -2.22
CA TYR A 29 11.86 16.38 -2.51
C TYR A 29 10.63 16.09 -1.64
N PHE A 30 10.73 16.29 -0.32
CA PHE A 30 9.59 16.09 0.59
C PHE A 30 8.49 17.12 0.37
N GLY A 31 8.81 18.38 0.09
CA GLY A 31 7.81 19.40 -0.23
C GLY A 31 7.04 19.07 -1.52
N VAL A 32 7.74 18.65 -2.56
CA VAL A 32 7.11 18.20 -3.81
C VAL A 32 6.28 16.93 -3.60
N SER A 33 6.76 15.97 -2.80
CA SER A 33 6.01 14.75 -2.49
C SER A 33 4.74 15.05 -1.69
N TYR A 34 4.83 15.88 -0.65
CA TYR A 34 3.68 16.26 0.17
C TYR A 34 2.61 17.00 -0.63
N THR A 35 3.01 17.97 -1.46
CA THR A 35 2.05 18.71 -2.30
C THR A 35 1.37 17.79 -3.33
N GLN A 36 2.08 16.82 -3.90
CA GLN A 36 1.48 15.82 -4.79
C GLN A 36 0.54 14.88 -4.03
N GLN A 37 0.90 14.44 -2.82
CA GLN A 37 0.04 13.61 -1.98
C GLN A 37 -1.31 14.28 -1.71
N GLN A 38 -1.31 15.56 -1.32
CA GLN A 38 -2.53 16.30 -1.03
C GLN A 38 -3.42 16.44 -2.28
N LYS A 39 -2.83 16.68 -3.45
CA LYS A 39 -3.57 16.69 -4.72
C LYS A 39 -4.18 15.33 -5.04
N ALA A 40 -3.43 14.25 -4.84
CA ALA A 40 -3.93 12.89 -5.05
C ALA A 40 -5.11 12.55 -4.14
N ILE A 41 -5.04 12.94 -2.85
CA ILE A 41 -6.14 12.80 -1.90
C ILE A 41 -7.37 13.57 -2.37
N SER A 42 -7.21 14.82 -2.85
CA SER A 42 -8.32 15.62 -3.36
C SER A 42 -9.01 14.98 -4.57
N GLU A 43 -8.26 14.39 -5.50
CA GLU A 43 -8.84 13.68 -6.64
C GLU A 43 -9.62 12.42 -6.23
N VAL A 44 -9.14 11.67 -5.23
CA VAL A 44 -9.87 10.51 -4.72
C VAL A 44 -11.10 10.89 -3.91
N LEU A 45 -11.09 12.03 -3.20
CA LEU A 45 -12.29 12.53 -2.53
C LEU A 45 -13.41 12.81 -3.55
N LYS A 46 -13.09 13.47 -4.68
CA LYS A 46 -14.05 13.68 -5.78
C LYS A 46 -14.56 12.36 -6.35
N LEU A 47 -13.66 11.37 -6.52
CA LEU A 47 -14.04 10.03 -6.98
C LEU A 47 -14.97 9.33 -5.98
N SER A 48 -14.70 9.44 -4.69
CA SER A 48 -15.47 8.82 -3.62
C SER A 48 -16.87 9.42 -3.54
N GLU A 49 -16.99 10.75 -3.68
CA GLU A 49 -18.29 11.44 -3.79
C GLU A 49 -19.08 10.96 -5.02
N LYS A 50 -18.44 10.86 -6.20
CA LYS A 50 -19.07 10.32 -7.41
C LYS A 50 -19.56 8.88 -7.23
N ARG A 51 -18.84 8.07 -6.44
CA ARG A 51 -19.21 6.68 -6.12
C ARG A 51 -20.23 6.57 -4.99
N ASN A 52 -20.62 7.69 -4.37
CA ASN A 52 -21.44 7.72 -3.15
C ASN A 52 -20.86 6.85 -2.02
N VAL A 53 -19.53 6.92 -1.86
CA VAL A 53 -18.78 6.17 -0.84
C VAL A 53 -18.54 7.06 0.38
N GLU A 54 -18.99 6.62 1.55
CA GLU A 54 -18.73 7.30 2.81
C GLU A 54 -17.30 7.03 3.29
N VAL A 55 -16.47 8.08 3.26
CA VAL A 55 -15.05 7.99 3.57
C VAL A 55 -14.80 8.13 5.06
N LEU A 56 -14.23 7.12 5.70
CA LEU A 56 -13.74 7.21 7.08
C LEU A 56 -12.29 7.67 7.15
N TYR A 57 -11.45 7.12 6.28
CA TYR A 57 -10.01 7.41 6.26
C TYR A 57 -9.43 7.19 4.87
N ILE A 58 -8.44 8.01 4.50
CA ILE A 58 -7.69 7.89 3.24
C ILE A 58 -6.21 7.75 3.56
N GLU A 59 -5.61 6.66 3.08
CA GLU A 59 -4.16 6.49 3.06
C GLU A 59 -3.65 6.75 1.64
N ALA A 60 -2.69 7.66 1.48
CA ALA A 60 -2.05 7.93 0.19
C ALA A 60 -0.56 7.60 0.25
N LYS A 61 -0.10 6.63 -0.55
CA LYS A 61 1.31 6.22 -0.60
C LYS A 61 1.88 6.33 -2.00
N PRO A 62 3.14 6.77 -2.15
CA PRO A 62 3.80 6.68 -3.44
C PRO A 62 3.86 5.22 -3.89
N SER A 63 3.59 5.00 -5.16
CA SER A 63 3.82 3.71 -5.82
C SER A 63 5.31 3.45 -6.00
N LEU A 64 5.65 2.25 -6.52
CA LEU A 64 7.03 1.78 -6.54
C LEU A 64 7.99 2.78 -7.21
N ALA A 65 8.98 3.22 -6.44
CA ALA A 65 10.14 4.00 -6.89
C ALA A 65 9.83 5.37 -7.56
N ASN A 66 8.68 5.99 -7.29
CA ASN A 66 8.34 7.33 -7.81
C ASN A 66 7.43 8.12 -6.84
N ILE A 67 7.27 9.43 -7.07
CA ILE A 67 6.37 10.31 -6.29
C ILE A 67 5.24 10.92 -7.13
N PHE A 68 5.02 10.40 -8.35
CA PHE A 68 4.04 10.91 -9.30
C PHE A 68 2.75 10.09 -9.26
N ILE A 69 2.86 8.77 -9.12
CA ILE A 69 1.72 7.87 -9.02
C ILE A 69 1.56 7.43 -7.57
N TRP A 70 0.35 7.61 -7.05
CA TRP A 70 -0.03 7.36 -5.68
C TRP A 70 -1.01 6.20 -5.63
N LYS A 71 -0.72 5.19 -4.82
CA LYS A 71 -1.71 4.20 -4.37
C LYS A 71 -2.53 4.85 -3.27
N ILE A 72 -3.85 4.87 -3.45
CA ILE A 72 -4.77 5.45 -2.49
C ILE A 72 -5.66 4.34 -1.94
N ILE A 73 -5.78 4.25 -0.62
CA ILE A 73 -6.66 3.32 0.07
C ILE A 73 -7.72 4.14 0.81
N THR A 74 -8.92 4.18 0.24
CA THR A 74 -10.11 4.75 0.89
C THR A 74 -10.74 3.67 1.75
N THR A 75 -10.87 3.97 3.04
CA THR A 75 -11.45 3.05 4.03
C THR A 75 -12.88 3.51 4.35
N THR A 76 -13.84 2.61 4.18
CA THR A 76 -15.23 2.79 4.65
C THR A 76 -15.42 2.02 5.95
N GLU A 77 -16.64 1.91 6.47
CA GLU A 77 -16.93 1.05 7.61
C GLU A 77 -16.56 -0.42 7.35
N ASP A 78 -16.96 -0.95 6.19
CA ASP A 78 -16.95 -2.37 5.84
C ASP A 78 -15.88 -2.76 4.81
N LYS A 79 -15.36 -1.81 4.04
CA LYS A 79 -14.51 -2.06 2.85
C LYS A 79 -13.27 -1.17 2.79
N TYR A 80 -12.36 -1.62 1.94
CA TYR A 80 -11.27 -0.83 1.39
C TYR A 80 -11.48 -0.66 -0.10
N TYR A 81 -11.27 0.53 -0.61
CA TYR A 81 -11.18 0.85 -2.03
C TYR A 81 -9.74 1.24 -2.32
N VAL A 82 -9.14 0.61 -3.33
CA VAL A 82 -7.74 0.79 -3.71
C VAL A 82 -7.69 1.33 -5.12
N ASP A 83 -7.35 2.60 -5.25
CA ASP A 83 -7.27 3.33 -6.51
C ASP A 83 -5.83 3.81 -6.75
N ALA A 84 -5.54 4.26 -7.98
CA ALA A 84 -4.31 4.95 -8.28
C ALA A 84 -4.58 6.35 -8.83
N VAL A 85 -3.76 7.32 -8.42
CA VAL A 85 -3.81 8.68 -8.96
C VAL A 85 -2.42 9.12 -9.39
N LYS A 86 -2.30 9.59 -10.63
CA LYS A 86 -1.11 10.29 -11.11
C LYS A 86 -1.28 11.78 -10.96
N ILE A 87 -0.33 12.39 -10.26
CA ILE A 87 -0.16 13.82 -10.15
C ILE A 87 1.13 14.19 -10.89
N GLY A 88 1.06 15.26 -11.67
CA GLY A 88 2.19 15.78 -12.44
C GLY A 88 1.94 17.23 -12.87
N PRO A 89 2.74 17.75 -13.81
CA PRO A 89 2.55 19.09 -14.35
C PRO A 89 1.26 19.26 -15.16
N GLY A 90 0.76 18.16 -15.75
CA GLY A 90 -0.45 18.14 -16.56
C GLY A 90 -1.72 17.81 -15.77
N LYS A 91 -2.76 17.40 -16.50
CA LYS A 91 -4.03 16.93 -15.92
C LYS A 91 -3.79 15.68 -15.07
N SER A 92 -4.40 15.62 -13.89
CA SER A 92 -4.40 14.43 -13.03
C SER A 92 -5.09 13.26 -13.75
N ILE A 93 -4.52 12.06 -13.61
CA ILE A 93 -5.13 10.81 -14.12
C ILE A 93 -5.54 9.96 -12.92
N VAL A 94 -6.78 9.50 -12.93
CA VAL A 94 -7.34 8.63 -11.90
C VAL A 94 -7.63 7.28 -12.53
N TRP A 95 -7.02 6.23 -12.00
CA TRP A 95 -7.34 4.85 -12.33
C TRP A 95 -8.17 4.25 -11.22
N GLU A 96 -9.45 4.03 -11.53
CA GLU A 96 -10.34 3.27 -10.69
C GLU A 96 -9.82 1.84 -10.54
N GLY A 97 -9.62 1.41 -9.30
CA GLY A 97 -9.05 0.12 -9.00
C GLY A 97 -10.05 -0.85 -8.41
N GLU A 98 -9.66 -1.49 -7.32
CA GLU A 98 -10.36 -2.64 -6.75
C GLU A 98 -10.86 -2.34 -5.33
N ASN A 99 -11.89 -3.03 -4.88
CA ASN A 99 -12.39 -2.90 -3.50
C ASN A 99 -12.54 -4.26 -2.80
N ILE A 100 -12.28 -4.34 -1.50
CA ILE A 100 -12.36 -5.60 -0.75
C ILE A 100 -12.96 -5.36 0.62
N ASN A 101 -13.71 -6.34 1.14
CA ASN A 101 -14.23 -6.28 2.49
C ASN A 101 -13.08 -6.34 3.50
N LYS A 102 -13.22 -5.58 4.59
CA LYS A 102 -12.36 -5.75 5.77
C LYS A 102 -12.57 -7.13 6.37
N LEU A 103 -11.49 -7.74 6.86
CA LEU A 103 -11.58 -9.03 7.54
C LEU A 103 -12.40 -8.93 8.84
N SER A 104 -13.51 -9.66 8.90
CA SER A 104 -14.21 -10.02 10.14
C SER A 104 -13.98 -11.51 10.39
N ILE A 105 -13.40 -11.87 11.53
CA ILE A 105 -13.06 -13.28 11.80
C ILE A 105 -14.34 -14.10 11.94
N GLU A 106 -15.36 -13.55 12.59
CA GLU A 106 -16.64 -14.20 12.85
C GLU A 106 -17.39 -14.50 11.55
N ARG A 107 -17.37 -13.55 10.61
CA ARG A 107 -18.04 -13.67 9.31
C ARG A 107 -17.24 -14.49 8.32
N ASP A 108 -15.95 -14.22 8.19
CA ASP A 108 -15.11 -14.72 7.10
C ASP A 108 -14.42 -16.04 7.46
N LEU A 109 -14.24 -16.32 8.75
CA LEU A 109 -13.53 -17.50 9.27
C LEU A 109 -14.34 -18.21 10.38
N PRO A 110 -15.61 -18.57 10.15
CA PRO A 110 -16.47 -19.18 11.17
C PRO A 110 -15.94 -20.54 11.66
N TRP A 111 -15.08 -21.20 10.88
CA TRP A 111 -14.42 -22.46 11.22
C TRP A 111 -13.26 -22.29 12.21
N LEU A 112 -12.75 -21.06 12.40
CA LEU A 112 -11.56 -20.80 13.20
C LEU A 112 -11.91 -20.81 14.69
N LYS A 113 -11.38 -21.80 15.42
CA LYS A 113 -11.61 -21.97 16.86
C LYS A 113 -11.15 -20.72 17.64
N GLU A 114 -12.01 -20.21 18.53
CA GLU A 114 -11.76 -18.98 19.31
C GLU A 114 -10.47 -19.02 20.13
N GLY A 115 -10.10 -20.18 20.66
CA GLY A 115 -8.88 -20.36 21.46
C GLY A 115 -7.64 -20.78 20.67
N SER A 116 -7.68 -20.77 19.34
CA SER A 116 -6.56 -21.24 18.50
C SER A 116 -5.39 -20.25 18.45
N GLN A 117 -4.19 -20.77 18.27
CA GLN A 117 -2.98 -19.97 18.05
C GLN A 117 -3.07 -19.18 16.73
N GLN A 118 -3.66 -19.75 15.68
CA GLN A 118 -3.92 -19.04 14.43
C GLN A 118 -4.77 -17.78 14.63
N ARG A 119 -5.80 -17.80 15.49
CA ARG A 119 -6.60 -16.60 15.78
C ARG A 119 -5.77 -15.49 16.45
N LYS A 120 -4.84 -15.86 17.34
CA LYS A 120 -3.88 -14.91 17.92
C LYS A 120 -2.91 -14.37 16.87
N ASP A 121 -2.47 -15.22 15.94
CA ASP A 121 -1.58 -14.83 14.85
C ASP A 121 -2.27 -13.86 13.87
N ILE A 122 -3.58 -14.01 13.62
CA ILE A 122 -4.37 -13.04 12.86
C ILE A 122 -4.31 -11.66 13.52
N GLU A 123 -4.51 -11.57 14.84
CA GLU A 123 -4.49 -10.27 15.53
C GLU A 123 -3.09 -9.65 15.59
N ARG A 124 -2.03 -10.47 15.71
CA ARG A 124 -0.64 -10.00 15.53
C ARG A 124 -0.42 -9.45 14.12
N PHE A 125 -0.91 -10.16 13.10
CA PHE A 125 -0.80 -9.73 11.72
C PHE A 125 -1.64 -8.48 11.43
N ARG A 126 -2.83 -8.36 12.05
CA ARG A 126 -3.66 -7.16 12.00
C ARG A 126 -2.91 -5.95 12.53
N TRP A 127 -2.28 -6.07 13.70
CA TRP A 127 -1.45 -5.01 14.27
C TRP A 127 -0.28 -4.63 13.34
N PHE A 128 0.47 -5.62 12.84
CA PHE A 128 1.58 -5.41 11.89
C PHE A 128 1.13 -4.69 10.60
N SER A 129 -0.07 -5.04 10.14
CA SER A 129 -0.67 -4.48 8.92
C SER A 129 -1.37 -3.15 9.16
N ASN A 130 -1.31 -2.60 10.37
CA ASN A 130 -2.06 -1.41 10.80
C ASN A 130 -3.57 -1.52 10.51
N GLY A 131 -4.14 -2.71 10.71
CA GLY A 131 -5.55 -3.01 10.47
C GLY A 131 -5.92 -3.32 9.02
N TYR A 132 -5.07 -3.03 8.03
CA TYR A 132 -5.34 -3.19 6.59
C TYR A 132 -5.26 -4.65 6.10
N ILE A 133 -6.04 -5.52 6.75
CA ILE A 133 -6.12 -6.93 6.40
C ILE A 133 -7.47 -7.30 5.81
N ALA A 134 -7.43 -8.18 4.81
CA ALA A 134 -8.59 -8.73 4.15
C ALA A 134 -8.37 -10.22 3.87
N LEU A 135 -9.45 -10.96 3.70
CA LEU A 135 -9.38 -12.32 3.17
C LEU A 135 -9.01 -12.28 1.69
N ASP A 136 -8.08 -13.13 1.25
CA ASP A 136 -7.69 -13.20 -0.16
C ASP A 136 -8.88 -13.67 -1.01
N ARG A 137 -9.08 -13.04 -2.18
CA ARG A 137 -10.22 -13.34 -3.05
C ARG A 137 -10.12 -14.70 -3.73
N ASN A 138 -8.90 -15.21 -3.91
CA ASN A 138 -8.62 -16.44 -4.63
C ASN A 138 -8.36 -17.61 -3.68
N ASN A 139 -8.02 -17.33 -2.41
CA ASN A 139 -7.80 -18.35 -1.39
C ASN A 139 -8.46 -17.97 -0.04
N PRO A 140 -9.54 -18.65 0.37
CA PRO A 140 -10.27 -18.33 1.60
C PRO A 140 -9.50 -18.67 2.89
N TYR A 141 -8.31 -19.27 2.77
CA TYR A 141 -7.42 -19.54 3.90
C TYR A 141 -6.26 -18.56 3.99
N GLN A 142 -6.20 -17.55 3.12
CA GLN A 142 -5.16 -16.53 3.16
C GLN A 142 -5.72 -15.19 3.61
N ILE A 143 -4.98 -14.53 4.50
CA ILE A 143 -5.22 -13.16 4.91
C ILE A 143 -4.07 -12.32 4.42
N THR A 144 -4.41 -11.24 3.74
CA THR A 144 -3.48 -10.37 3.02
C THR A 144 -3.36 -9.01 3.68
N ASP A 145 -2.16 -8.42 3.67
CA ASP A 145 -1.95 -6.98 3.87
C ASP A 145 -2.16 -6.23 2.55
N ILE A 146 -3.22 -5.41 2.47
CA ILE A 146 -3.60 -4.74 1.21
C ILE A 146 -2.75 -3.50 0.88
N ARG A 147 -1.89 -3.06 1.81
CA ARG A 147 -1.17 -1.77 1.69
C ARG A 147 -0.18 -1.74 0.54
N TYR A 148 0.38 -2.90 0.18
CA TYR A 148 1.49 -2.97 -0.76
C TYR A 148 1.20 -3.93 -1.91
N SER A 149 1.36 -3.42 -3.12
CA SER A 149 1.20 -4.15 -4.38
C SER A 149 2.12 -3.52 -5.43
N PHE A 150 2.54 -4.28 -6.44
CA PHE A 150 3.34 -3.71 -7.53
C PHE A 150 2.54 -2.70 -8.37
N LEU A 151 1.26 -2.98 -8.63
CA LEU A 151 0.34 -2.06 -9.27
C LEU A 151 -0.48 -1.30 -8.22
N PRO A 152 -0.49 0.04 -8.26
CA PRO A 152 -1.10 0.85 -7.21
C PRO A 152 -2.63 0.71 -7.13
N GLN A 153 -3.31 0.46 -8.26
CA GLN A 153 -4.75 0.29 -8.37
C GLN A 153 -5.24 -1.16 -8.17
N LYS A 154 -4.36 -2.06 -7.72
CA LYS A 154 -4.67 -3.49 -7.57
C LYS A 154 -4.52 -3.95 -6.12
N ILE A 155 -5.39 -4.88 -5.73
CA ILE A 155 -5.30 -5.65 -4.48
C ILE A 155 -4.61 -6.97 -4.84
N ASN A 156 -3.31 -6.86 -5.14
CA ASN A 156 -2.40 -7.99 -5.35
C ASN A 156 -1.24 -7.85 -4.36
N PRO A 157 -1.42 -8.36 -3.13
CA PRO A 157 -0.53 -8.09 -2.02
C PRO A 157 0.84 -8.72 -2.22
N LEU A 158 1.85 -8.15 -1.57
CA LEU A 158 3.21 -8.71 -1.60
C LEU A 158 3.41 -9.81 -0.54
N TRP A 159 2.59 -9.84 0.51
CA TRP A 159 2.68 -10.82 1.59
C TRP A 159 1.34 -11.02 2.32
N GLY A 160 1.28 -12.08 3.10
CA GLY A 160 0.14 -12.41 3.94
C GLY A 160 0.46 -13.55 4.92
N ILE A 161 -0.58 -14.01 5.59
CA ILE A 161 -0.55 -15.24 6.38
C ILE A 161 -1.54 -16.25 5.80
N GLU A 162 -1.17 -17.52 5.87
CA GLU A 162 -1.96 -18.66 5.43
C GLU A 162 -2.37 -19.47 6.66
N LEU A 163 -3.67 -19.73 6.73
CA LEU A 163 -4.32 -20.47 7.78
C LEU A 163 -4.55 -21.92 7.35
N LYS A 164 -4.73 -22.80 8.33
CA LYS A 164 -5.01 -24.22 8.09
C LYS A 164 -6.19 -24.67 8.96
N PRO A 165 -7.36 -25.00 8.37
CA PRO A 165 -8.57 -25.37 9.12
C PRO A 165 -8.42 -26.55 10.08
N GLU A 166 -7.71 -27.58 9.63
CA GLU A 166 -7.53 -28.82 10.39
C GLU A 166 -6.23 -28.85 11.21
N ALA A 167 -5.66 -27.69 11.51
CA ALA A 167 -4.46 -27.65 12.33
C ALA A 167 -4.76 -27.84 13.81
N ASP A 168 -3.75 -28.31 14.55
CA ASP A 168 -3.80 -28.37 16.01
C ASP A 168 -4.06 -27.00 16.61
N LYS A 169 -4.62 -26.98 17.83
CA LYS A 169 -4.98 -25.74 18.53
C LYS A 169 -3.81 -24.77 18.65
N ASP A 170 -2.60 -25.28 18.82
CA ASP A 170 -1.37 -24.51 19.02
C ASP A 170 -0.57 -24.30 17.74
N ALA A 171 -1.06 -24.78 16.59
CA ALA A 171 -0.39 -24.60 15.31
C ALA A 171 -0.45 -23.12 14.86
N HIS A 172 0.67 -22.62 14.36
CA HIS A 172 0.81 -21.25 13.88
C HIS A 172 0.35 -21.07 12.44
N ALA A 173 -0.11 -19.86 12.11
CA ALA A 173 -0.33 -19.45 10.73
C ALA A 173 1.02 -19.32 9.99
N LYS A 174 1.04 -19.66 8.69
CA LYS A 174 2.26 -19.60 7.89
C LYS A 174 2.38 -18.25 7.20
N PHE A 175 3.48 -17.53 7.39
CA PHE A 175 3.76 -16.33 6.58
C PHE A 175 4.14 -16.70 5.15
N TYR A 176 3.62 -15.96 4.17
CA TYR A 176 3.98 -16.14 2.76
C TYR A 176 4.31 -14.81 2.09
N ASN A 177 5.14 -14.89 1.04
CA ASN A 177 5.40 -13.79 0.13
C ASN A 177 4.81 -14.14 -1.24
N ALA A 178 4.03 -13.24 -1.80
CA ALA A 178 3.53 -13.38 -3.17
C ALA A 178 4.54 -12.79 -4.15
N ARG A 179 4.88 -13.55 -5.19
CA ARG A 179 5.82 -13.13 -6.24
C ARG A 179 5.17 -13.07 -7.63
N HIS A 180 3.85 -13.02 -7.69
CA HIS A 180 3.13 -13.22 -8.94
C HIS A 180 3.34 -12.05 -9.91
N ASN A 181 3.75 -12.37 -11.14
CA ASN A 181 3.91 -11.46 -12.30
C ASN A 181 4.52 -10.08 -12.00
N ARG A 182 5.64 -10.06 -11.25
CA ARG A 182 6.37 -8.82 -10.92
C ARG A 182 6.77 -8.03 -12.16
N GLU A 183 7.32 -8.70 -13.18
CA GLU A 183 7.87 -8.05 -14.36
C GLU A 183 6.79 -7.37 -15.20
N GLY A 184 5.66 -8.05 -15.41
CA GLY A 184 4.51 -7.47 -16.09
C GLY A 184 3.94 -6.26 -15.32
N ALA A 185 3.80 -6.38 -14.00
CA ALA A 185 3.32 -5.29 -13.16
C ALA A 185 4.24 -4.05 -13.20
N VAL A 186 5.56 -4.25 -13.16
CA VAL A 186 6.53 -3.15 -13.28
C VAL A 186 6.46 -2.51 -14.66
N LYS A 187 6.33 -3.31 -15.73
CA LYS A 187 6.16 -2.79 -17.10
C LYS A 187 4.90 -1.94 -17.24
N THR A 188 3.78 -2.39 -16.67
CA THR A 188 2.53 -1.62 -16.65
C THR A 188 2.66 -0.33 -15.86
N LEU A 189 3.30 -0.36 -14.68
CA LEU A 189 3.55 0.85 -13.89
C LEU A 189 4.41 1.88 -14.64
N TRP A 190 5.43 1.42 -15.37
CA TRP A 190 6.21 2.30 -16.26
C TRP A 190 5.36 2.93 -17.36
N GLY A 191 4.42 2.17 -17.95
CA GLY A 191 3.45 2.72 -18.90
C GLY A 191 2.61 3.83 -18.30
N MET A 192 2.08 3.62 -17.08
CA MET A 192 1.30 4.64 -16.36
C MET A 192 2.11 5.92 -16.08
N LEU A 193 3.43 5.81 -15.86
CA LEU A 193 4.32 6.97 -15.66
C LEU A 193 4.51 7.79 -16.93
N LEU A 194 4.42 7.19 -18.11
CA LEU A 194 4.64 7.84 -19.39
C LEU A 194 3.36 8.39 -20.04
N GLU A 195 2.18 7.95 -19.59
CA GLU A 195 0.86 8.41 -20.05
C GLU A 195 0.60 9.90 -19.80
#